data_AF-A0A0K0D8T5-F1
#
_entry.id   AF-A0A0K0D8T5-F1
#
_cell.length_a   1.000
_cell.length_b   1.000
_cell.length_c   1.000
_cell.angle_alpha   90.00
_cell.angle_beta   90.00
_cell.angle_gamma   90.00
#
_symmetry.space_group_name_H-M   'P 1'
#
loop_
_entity.id
_entity.type
_entity.pdbx_description
1 polymer ?
#
loop_
_entity_poly.entity_id
_entity_poly.type
_entity_poly.pdbx_seq_one_letter_code
_entity_poly.pdbx_strand_id
1 'polypeptide(L)' 'MVTICAYNARTLASESSIEDLVMQARMMRYDVIGLADTRRRHPFNAVYDTGEELLLGTCDSKGVGGVGVFVNTSLSVNID' A
#
# COMPACT_ATOMS: atom_id res chain seq x y z
N MET A 1 -17.20 -3.73 -11.02
CA MET A 1 -16.37 -2.65 -11.61
C MET A 1 -15.20 -2.46 -10.69
N VAL A 2 -13.97 -2.53 -11.21
CA VAL A 2 -12.77 -2.37 -10.40
C VAL A 2 -12.45 -0.88 -10.23
N THR A 3 -12.19 -0.47 -9.00
CA THR A 3 -11.88 0.92 -8.63
C THR A 3 -10.42 1.04 -8.23
N ILE A 4 -9.66 1.77 -9.04
CA ILE A 4 -8.23 2.00 -8.84
C ILE A 4 -8.02 3.48 -8.55
N CYS A 5 -7.24 3.79 -7.52
CA CYS A 5 -6.82 5.16 -7.24
C CYS A 5 -5.31 5.26 -7.02
N ALA A 6 -4.78 6.47 -7.15
CA ALA A 6 -3.40 6.79 -6.80
C ALA A 6 -3.39 7.69 -5.56
N TYR A 7 -2.55 7.37 -4.60
CA TYR A 7 -2.41 8.08 -3.34
C TYR A 7 -0.94 8.39 -3.06
N ASN A 8 -0.65 9.65 -2.76
CA ASN A 8 0.66 10.05 -2.30
C ASN A 8 0.72 9.85 -0.78
N ALA A 9 1.48 8.85 -0.34
CA ALA A 9 1.54 8.47 1.06
C ALA A 9 2.38 9.42 1.92
N ARG A 10 3.24 10.23 1.29
CA ARG A 10 4.26 11.12 1.89
C ARG A 10 5.32 10.39 2.73
N THR A 11 4.97 9.34 3.47
CA THR A 11 5.86 8.42 4.18
C THR A 11 5.09 7.18 4.63
N LEU A 12 5.66 5.99 4.39
CA LEU A 12 5.25 4.69 4.93
C LEU A 12 6.46 3.95 5.54
N ALA A 13 7.38 4.71 6.11
CA ALA A 13 8.60 4.17 6.69
C ALA A 13 8.38 3.52 8.07
N SER A 14 7.33 3.90 8.81
CA SER A 14 7.00 3.36 10.13
C SER A 14 5.79 2.43 10.08
N GLU A 15 5.74 1.47 11.00
CA GLU A 15 4.59 0.57 11.17
C GLU A 15 3.29 1.35 11.42
N SER A 16 3.33 2.37 12.28
CA SER A 16 2.18 3.24 12.54
C SER A 16 1.63 3.92 11.28
N SER A 17 2.50 4.42 10.40
CA SER A 17 2.06 5.07 9.15
C SER A 17 1.41 4.08 8.17
N ILE A 18 1.80 2.82 8.26
CA ILE A 18 1.22 1.73 7.46
C ILE A 18 -0.13 1.32 8.04
N GLU A 19 -0.25 1.18 9.35
CA GLU A 19 -1.51 0.89 10.03
C GLU A 19 -2.57 1.96 9.74
N ASP A 20 -2.19 3.23 9.80
CA ASP A 20 -3.06 4.35 9.45
C ASP A 20 -3.54 4.27 7.99
N LEU A 21 -2.64 3.92 7.05
CA LEU A 21 -3.01 3.72 5.65
C LEU A 21 -4.01 2.57 5.49
N VAL A 22 -3.76 1.42 6.11
CA VAL A 22 -4.64 0.25 6.02
C VAL A 22 -6.01 0.56 6.60
N MET A 23 -6.05 1.26 7.73
CA MET A 23 -7.31 1.70 8.35
C MET A 23 -8.09 2.65 7.44
N GLN A 24 -7.42 3.62 6.81
CA GLN A 24 -8.07 4.53 5.86
C GLN A 24 -8.51 3.80 4.59
N ALA A 25 -7.67 2.93 4.05
CA ALA A 25 -7.95 2.16 2.84
C ALA A 25 -9.09 1.15 3.03
N ARG A 26 -9.32 0.65 4.25
CA ARG A 26 -10.53 -0.13 4.58
C ARG A 26 -11.79 0.72 4.58
N MET A 27 -11.67 1.98 4.98
CA MET A 27 -12.78 2.94 5.00
C MET A 27 -13.14 3.40 3.59
N MET A 28 -12.13 3.57 2.75
CA MET A 28 -12.30 3.96 1.35
C MET A 28 -12.59 2.72 0.51
N ARG A 29 -13.69 2.71 -0.24
CA ARG A 29 -14.11 1.55 -1.05
C ARG A 29 -13.33 1.43 -2.36
N TYR A 30 -12.00 1.48 -2.30
CA TYR A 30 -11.14 1.23 -3.45
C TYR A 30 -10.66 -0.20 -3.44
N ASP A 31 -10.61 -0.76 -4.64
CA ASP A 31 -10.17 -2.13 -4.84
C ASP A 31 -8.64 -2.22 -4.93
N VAL A 32 -7.99 -1.24 -5.58
CA VAL A 32 -6.53 -1.13 -5.66
C VAL A 32 -6.11 0.33 -5.43
N ILE A 33 -5.08 0.53 -4.63
CA ILE A 33 -4.48 1.84 -4.38
C ILE A 33 -3.01 1.79 -4.79
N GLY A 34 -2.65 2.56 -5.82
CA GLY A 34 -1.26 2.83 -6.16
C GLY A 34 -0.68 3.87 -5.21
N LEU A 35 0.47 3.57 -4.61
CA LEU A 35 1.11 4.41 -3.60
C LEU A 35 2.38 5.05 -4.19
N ALA A 36 2.53 6.35 -3.96
CA ALA A 36 3.75 7.10 -4.28
C ALA A 36 4.35 7.73 -3.01
N ASP A 37 5.64 8.00 -3.04
CA ASP A 37 6.41 8.58 -1.92
C ASP A 37 6.30 7.78 -0.62
N THR A 38 6.46 6.45 -0.72
CA THR A 38 6.44 5.55 0.45
C THR A 38 7.68 5.73 1.33
N ARG A 39 8.79 6.25 0.78
CA ARG A 39 10.06 6.55 1.47
C ARG A 39 10.63 5.39 2.29
N ARG A 40 10.30 4.15 1.93
CA ARG A 40 10.79 2.96 2.63
C ARG A 40 12.13 2.52 2.06
N ARG A 41 13.14 2.34 2.90
CA ARG A 41 14.49 1.93 2.45
C ARG A 41 14.57 0.46 2.04
N HIS A 42 13.73 -0.37 2.64
CA HIS A 42 13.69 -1.80 2.39
C HIS A 42 12.34 -2.16 1.79
N PRO A 43 12.29 -3.15 0.89
CA PRO A 43 11.02 -3.64 0.39
C PRO A 43 10.21 -4.21 1.56
N PHE A 44 8.89 -4.15 1.43
CA PHE A 44 8.00 -4.71 2.42
C PHE A 44 6.80 -5.34 1.76
N ASN A 45 6.46 -6.52 2.24
CA ASN A 45 5.21 -7.18 1.92
C ASN A 45 4.51 -7.53 3.24
N ALA A 46 3.21 -7.27 3.32
CA ALA A 46 2.35 -7.81 4.34
C ALA A 46 1.00 -8.21 3.74
N VAL A 47 0.53 -9.39 4.13
CA VAL A 47 -0.85 -9.82 3.96
C VAL A 47 -1.51 -9.74 5.33
N TYR A 48 -2.63 -9.03 5.42
CA TYR A 48 -3.36 -8.86 6.67
C TYR A 48 -4.37 -10.01 6.86
N ASP A 49 -4.80 -10.28 8.09
CA ASP A 49 -5.78 -11.33 8.41
C ASP A 49 -7.11 -11.18 7.65
N THR A 50 -7.42 -9.96 7.26
CA THR A 50 -8.60 -9.60 6.47
C THR A 50 -8.41 -9.80 4.96
N GLY A 51 -7.21 -10.21 4.51
CA GLY A 51 -6.90 -10.60 3.14
C GLY A 51 -6.40 -9.47 2.21
N GLU A 52 -6.29 -8.23 2.71
CA GLU A 52 -5.63 -7.16 1.97
C GLU A 52 -4.12 -7.39 1.92
N GLU A 53 -3.50 -7.01 0.80
CA GLU A 53 -2.07 -7.12 0.57
C GLU A 53 -1.46 -5.74 0.37
N LEU A 54 -0.31 -5.50 1.02
CA LEU A 54 0.47 -4.28 0.88
C LEU A 54 1.88 -4.61 0.41
N LEU A 55 2.22 -4.14 -0.79
CA LEU A 55 3.54 -4.27 -1.39
C LEU A 55 4.19 -2.90 -1.50
N LEU A 56 5.30 -2.68 -0.80
CA LEU A 56 6.09 -1.45 -0.89
C LEU A 56 7.47 -1.74 -1.49
N GLY A 57 7.79 -1.03 -2.54
CA GLY A 57 9.13 -0.94 -3.10
C GLY A 57 10.03 0.02 -2.32
N THR A 58 11.31 0.03 -2.68
CA THR A 58 12.32 0.86 -2.04
C THR A 58 12.35 2.28 -2.61
N CYS A 59 12.67 3.26 -1.77
CA CYS A 59 13.10 4.58 -2.20
C CYS A 59 14.56 4.58 -2.67
N ASP A 60 15.00 5.67 -3.29
CA ASP A 60 16.39 5.83 -3.72
C ASP A 60 17.35 6.00 -2.52
N SER A 61 18.66 6.11 -2.79
CA SER A 61 19.67 6.30 -1.74
C SER A 61 19.49 7.60 -0.93
N LYS A 62 18.73 8.58 -1.45
CA LYS A 62 18.38 9.83 -0.76
C LYS A 62 17.15 9.69 0.12
N GLY A 63 16.49 8.53 0.12
CA GLY A 63 15.24 8.34 0.85
C GLY A 63 14.03 8.97 0.17
N VAL A 64 14.15 9.34 -1.11
CA VAL A 64 13.11 10.04 -1.88
C VAL A 64 12.39 9.04 -2.79
N GLY A 65 11.08 9.25 -2.96
CA GLY A 65 10.23 8.37 -3.77
C GLY A 65 9.87 7.08 -3.05
N GLY A 66 9.95 5.97 -3.80
CA GLY A 66 9.36 4.70 -3.40
C GLY A 66 7.92 4.60 -3.86
N VAL A 67 7.59 3.44 -4.41
CA VAL A 67 6.26 3.11 -4.93
C VAL A 67 5.71 1.91 -4.17
N GLY A 68 4.40 1.74 -4.20
CA GLY A 68 3.77 0.55 -3.67
C GLY A 68 2.35 0.35 -4.20
N VAL A 69 1.74 -0.75 -3.80
CA VAL A 69 0.35 -1.05 -4.09
C VAL A 69 -0.30 -1.64 -2.85
N PHE A 70 -1.53 -1.21 -2.58
CA PHE A 70 -2.42 -1.82 -1.61
C PHE A 70 -3.61 -2.43 -2.36
N VAL A 71 -3.90 -3.70 -2.12
CA VAL A 71 -4.96 -4.47 -2.78
C VAL A 71 -5.98 -4.87 -1.73
N ASN A 72 -7.25 -4.53 -1.94
CA ASN A 72 -8.34 -4.90 -1.03
C ASN A 72 -8.85 -6.33 -1.31
N THR A 73 -9.32 -7.00 -0.25
CA THR A 73 -9.90 -8.35 -0.28
C THR A 73 -11.04 -8.54 -1.27
N SER A 74 -11.82 -7.49 -1.60
CA SER A 74 -12.87 -7.57 -2.63
C SER A 74 -12.34 -8.00 -4.01
N LEU A 75 -11.05 -7.79 -4.27
CA LEU A 75 -10.33 -8.27 -5.44
C LEU A 75 -9.36 -9.41 -5.20
N SER A 76 -9.09 -9.80 -3.95
CA SER A 76 -8.15 -10.89 -3.63
C SER A 76 -8.72 -12.28 -3.97
N VAL A 77 -9.56 -12.37 -4.99
CA VAL A 77 -9.97 -13.61 -5.63
C VAL A 77 -8.80 -14.03 -6.52
N ASN A 78 -7.88 -14.80 -5.94
CA ASN A 78 -6.75 -15.47 -6.60
C ASN A 78 -6.06 -14.66 -7.70
N ILE A 79 -5.09 -13.82 -7.31
CA ILE A 79 -4.01 -13.44 -8.23
C ILE A 79 -3.07 -14.65 -8.31
N ASP A 80 -3.30 -15.52 -9.30
CA ASP A 80 -2.35 -16.55 -9.77
C ASP A 80 -1.50 -16.00 -10.92
#